data_AF-A0AAV4PF85-F1
#
_entry.id   AF-A0AAV4PF85-F1
#
_cell.length_a   1.000
_cell.length_b   1.000
_cell.length_c   1.000
_cell.angle_alpha   90.00
_cell.angle_beta   90.00
_cell.angle_gamma   90.00
#
_symmetry.space_group_name_H-M   'P 1'
#
loop_
_entity.id
_entity.type
_entity.pdbx_description
1 polymer ?
#
loop_
_entity_poly.entity_id
_entity_poly.type
_entity_poly.pdbx_seq_one_letter_code
_entity_poly.pdbx_strand_id
1 'polypeptide(L)'
;MGFLQGVLQLKNSLGLNYEPELLIPPQNPVHLKSFCINLNLGQKITKSNTDTSILRALALEMLNILYPDPEWIRIFTDGSLLSDSPNADVGVFSEIFSFYVPVG
;
A
#
# COMPACT_ATOMS: atom_id res chain seq x y z
N MET A 1 -27.17 26.96 -5.32
CA MET A 1 -27.14 26.46 -3.92
C MET A 1 -25.94 25.55 -3.77
N GLY A 2 -25.13 25.74 -2.72
CA GLY A 2 -24.00 24.86 -2.44
C GLY A 2 -24.44 23.54 -1.80
N PHE A 3 -23.63 22.49 -1.95
CA PHE A 3 -23.89 21.15 -1.41
C PHE A 3 -24.23 21.18 0.10
N LEU A 4 -23.41 21.84 0.92
CA LEU A 4 -23.63 21.96 2.36
C LEU A 4 -24.97 22.61 2.71
N GLN A 5 -25.39 23.60 1.93
CA GLN A 5 -26.63 24.33 2.17
C GLN A 5 -27.86 23.46 1.86
N GLY A 6 -27.78 22.62 0.82
CA GLY A 6 -28.79 21.61 0.51
C GLY A 6 -28.89 20.53 1.60
N VAL A 7 -27.75 20.04 2.10
CA VAL A 7 -27.70 19.05 3.18
C VAL A 7 -28.34 19.59 4.46
N LEU A 8 -28.07 20.85 4.84
CA LEU A 8 -28.67 21.49 6.02
C LEU A 8 -30.19 21.65 5.90
N GLN A 9 -30.69 22.04 4.72
CA GLN A 9 -32.13 22.12 4.47
C GLN A 9 -32.78 20.74 4.59
N LEU A 10 -32.14 19.70 4.03
CA LEU A 10 -32.63 18.33 4.13
C LEU A 10 -32.67 17.85 5.59
N LYS A 11 -31.61 18.12 6.36
CA LYS A 11 -31.51 17.82 7.80
C LYS A 11 -32.70 18.41 8.57
N ASN A 12 -32.98 19.69 8.33
CA ASN A 12 -34.09 20.40 8.96
C ASN A 12 -35.46 19.83 8.53
N SER A 13 -35.64 19.57 7.23
CA SER A 13 -36.91 19.04 6.71
C SER A 13 -37.24 17.64 7.23
N LEU A 14 -36.22 16.84 7.52
CA LEU A 14 -36.35 15.47 8.01
C LEU A 14 -36.36 15.37 9.55
N GLY A 15 -36.22 16.49 10.28
CA GLY A 15 -36.23 16.50 11.75
C GLY A 15 -35.05 15.75 12.38
N LEU A 16 -33.91 15.70 11.70
CA LEU A 16 -32.75 14.91 12.11
C LEU A 16 -31.95 15.65 13.18
N ASN A 17 -32.05 15.20 14.43
CA ASN A 17 -31.41 15.80 15.61
C ASN A 17 -30.14 15.08 16.08
N TYR A 18 -29.33 14.56 15.15
CA TYR A 18 -28.01 14.02 15.49
C TYR A 18 -26.91 15.05 15.23
N GLU A 19 -25.95 15.07 16.14
CA GLU A 19 -24.68 15.75 15.96
C GLU A 19 -23.80 14.95 15.00
N PRO A 20 -23.02 15.60 14.12
CA PRO A 20 -22.03 14.91 13.32
C PRO A 20 -21.06 14.15 14.22
N GLU A 21 -20.94 12.85 14.02
CA GLU A 21 -19.88 12.08 14.67
C GLU A 21 -18.54 12.53 14.10
N LEU A 22 -17.56 12.77 14.97
CA LEU A 22 -16.21 13.08 14.54
C LEU A 22 -15.64 11.86 13.84
N LEU A 23 -15.19 12.04 12.59
CA LEU A 23 -14.46 11.00 11.89
C LEU A 23 -13.14 10.75 12.63
N ILE A 24 -13.04 9.57 13.24
CA ILE A 24 -11.79 9.12 13.83
C ILE A 24 -10.89 8.66 12.68
N PRO A 25 -9.72 9.28 12.48
CA PRO A 25 -8.80 8.83 11.45
C PRO A 25 -8.40 7.37 11.75
N PRO A 26 -8.36 6.50 10.73
CA PRO A 26 -7.93 5.13 10.94
C PRO A 26 -6.51 5.14 11.53
N GLN A 27 -6.27 4.29 12.54
CA GLN A 27 -4.92 4.10 13.03
C GLN A 27 -4.04 3.55 11.90
N ASN A 28 -2.82 4.07 11.80
CA ASN A 28 -1.85 3.54 10.85
C ASN A 28 -1.67 2.03 11.11
N PRO A 29 -1.86 1.16 10.11
CA PRO A 29 -1.72 -0.28 10.28
C PRO A 29 -0.39 -0.74 10.89
N VAL A 30 0.67 0.04 10.68
CA VAL A 30 2.00 -0.19 11.27
C VAL A 30 1.97 -0.13 12.80
N HIS A 31 1.04 0.63 13.38
CA HIS A 31 0.90 0.78 14.83
C HIS A 31 -0.08 -0.23 15.44
N LEU A 32 -0.86 -0.94 14.63
CA LEU A 32 -1.86 -1.89 15.11
C LEU A 32 -1.23 -3.22 15.57
N LYS A 33 -0.13 -3.65 14.93
CA LYS A 33 0.53 -4.93 15.20
C LYS A 33 2.05 -4.79 15.05
N SER A 34 2.79 -5.64 15.76
CA SER A 34 4.21 -5.84 15.47
C SER A 34 4.38 -6.72 14.24
N PHE A 35 5.33 -6.36 13.38
CA PHE A 35 5.67 -7.12 12.18
C PHE A 35 7.07 -7.70 12.34
N CYS A 36 7.24 -8.97 11.94
CA CYS A 36 8.56 -9.55 11.79
C CYS A 36 9.13 -9.11 10.44
N ILE A 37 10.30 -8.48 10.45
CA ILE A 37 10.99 -8.01 9.26
C ILE A 37 12.24 -8.87 9.07
N ASN A 38 12.34 -9.56 7.94
CA ASN A 38 13.56 -10.28 7.56
C ASN A 38 14.03 -9.78 6.19
N LEU A 39 15.16 -9.05 6.19
CA LEU A 39 15.80 -8.52 4.98
C LEU A 39 17.13 -9.24 4.69
N ASN A 40 17.44 -10.32 5.41
CA ASN A 40 18.71 -11.00 5.28
C ASN A 40 18.67 -11.95 4.09
N LEU A 41 19.51 -11.70 3.10
CA LEU A 41 19.73 -12.65 2.02
C LEU A 41 20.42 -13.90 2.58
N GLY A 42 20.06 -15.08 2.05
CA GLY A 42 20.69 -16.36 2.44
C GLY A 42 22.19 -16.41 2.17
N GLN A 43 22.70 -15.48 1.35
CA GLN A 43 24.12 -15.31 1.06
C GLN A 43 24.49 -13.82 1.00
N LYS A 44 25.77 -13.52 1.25
CA LYS A 44 26.29 -12.15 1.19
C LYS A 44 26.48 -11.74 -0.27
N ILE A 45 25.83 -10.65 -0.68
CA ILE A 45 25.90 -10.14 -2.06
C ILE A 45 26.27 -8.65 -2.06
N THR A 46 27.07 -8.24 -3.04
CA THR A 46 27.42 -6.84 -3.26
C THR A 46 26.79 -6.36 -4.56
N LYS A 47 25.85 -5.40 -4.46
CA LYS A 47 25.10 -4.88 -5.61
C LYS A 47 25.99 -4.34 -6.74
N SER A 48 27.17 -3.79 -6.44
CA SER A 48 28.09 -3.25 -7.45
C SER A 48 28.70 -4.31 -8.37
N ASN A 49 28.75 -5.56 -7.92
CA ASN A 49 29.51 -6.64 -8.58
C ASN A 49 28.60 -7.79 -9.02
N THR A 50 27.28 -7.62 -8.94
CA THR A 50 26.31 -8.68 -9.25
C THR A 50 25.28 -8.14 -10.21
N ASP A 51 25.09 -8.88 -11.30
CA ASP A 51 24.08 -8.53 -12.30
C ASP A 51 22.68 -8.47 -11.69
N THR A 52 21.86 -7.55 -12.17
CA THR A 52 20.49 -7.35 -11.64
C THR A 52 19.61 -8.57 -11.84
N SER A 53 19.81 -9.33 -12.93
CA SER A 53 19.10 -10.59 -13.15
C SER A 53 19.42 -11.63 -12.08
N ILE A 54 20.69 -11.72 -11.67
CA ILE A 54 21.14 -12.62 -10.60
C ILE A 54 20.56 -12.17 -9.25
N LEU A 55 20.60 -10.87 -8.95
CA LEU A 55 19.99 -10.31 -7.74
C LEU A 55 18.49 -10.63 -7.66
N ARG A 56 17.78 -10.47 -8.79
CA ARG A 56 16.36 -10.80 -8.89
C ARG A 56 16.11 -12.29 -8.65
N ALA A 57 16.90 -13.16 -9.30
CA ALA A 57 16.75 -14.61 -9.14
C ALA A 57 16.95 -15.05 -7.69
N LEU A 58 17.97 -14.52 -7.02
CA LEU A 58 18.28 -14.85 -5.62
C LEU A 58 17.20 -14.34 -4.64
N ALA A 59 16.65 -13.14 -4.89
CA ALA A 59 15.53 -12.64 -4.10
C ALA A 59 14.28 -13.52 -4.26
N LEU A 60 13.96 -13.93 -5.49
CA LEU A 60 12.81 -14.81 -5.75
C LEU A 60 13.00 -16.22 -5.16
N GLU A 61 14.20 -16.78 -5.27
CA GLU A 61 14.54 -18.05 -4.64
C GLU A 61 14.35 -17.99 -3.12
N MET A 62 14.87 -16.95 -2.47
CA MET A 62 14.71 -16.76 -1.03
C MET A 62 13.22 -16.60 -0.63
N LEU A 63 12.44 -15.83 -1.41
CA LEU A 63 11.00 -15.71 -1.19
C LEU A 63 10.31 -17.08 -1.30
N ASN A 64 10.69 -17.91 -2.27
CA ASN A 64 10.14 -19.26 -2.43
C ASN A 64 10.50 -20.20 -1.27
N ILE A 65 11.69 -20.07 -0.69
CA ILE A 65 12.14 -20.94 0.40
C ILE A 65 11.52 -20.52 1.74
N LEU A 66 11.51 -19.21 2.05
CA LEU A 66 11.07 -18.71 3.35
C LEU A 66 9.56 -18.42 3.41
N TYR A 67 8.96 -18.09 2.27
CA TYR A 67 7.57 -17.64 2.14
C TYR A 67 6.90 -18.29 0.91
N PRO A 68 6.67 -19.63 0.95
CA PRO A 68 6.12 -20.36 -0.18
C PRO A 68 4.68 -19.92 -0.51
N ASP A 69 4.34 -19.85 -1.81
CA ASP A 69 3.06 -19.33 -2.30
C ASP A 69 1.79 -19.94 -1.67
N PRO A 70 1.71 -21.27 -1.40
CA PRO A 70 0.51 -21.84 -0.78
C PRO A 70 0.25 -21.35 0.64
N GLU A 71 1.28 -20.87 1.33
CA GLU A 71 1.21 -20.44 2.74
C GLU A 71 1.18 -18.91 2.87
N TRP A 72 1.68 -18.19 1.87
CA TRP A 72 1.89 -16.74 1.93
C TRP A 72 1.36 -16.01 0.70
N ILE A 73 0.50 -15.01 0.94
CA ILE A 73 0.08 -14.08 -0.12
C ILE A 73 1.25 -13.15 -0.45
N ARG A 74 1.72 -13.21 -1.70
CA ARG A 74 2.77 -12.31 -2.19
C ARG A 74 2.17 -11.01 -2.68
N ILE A 75 2.69 -9.91 -2.16
CA ILE A 75 2.33 -8.55 -2.56
C ILE A 75 3.59 -7.87 -3.06
N PHE A 76 3.59 -7.52 -4.34
CA PHE A 76 4.66 -6.79 -5.00
C PHE A 76 4.23 -5.34 -5.13
N THR A 77 5.08 -4.42 -4.68
CA THR A 77 4.84 -2.97 -4.79
C THR A 77 5.91 -2.37 -5.68
N ASP A 78 5.50 -1.56 -6.65
CA ASP A 78 6.40 -0.72 -7.43
C ASP A 78 5.98 0.74 -7.29
N GLY A 79 6.94 1.65 -7.36
CA GLY A 79 6.71 3.09 -7.26
C GLY A 79 7.60 3.84 -8.23
N SER A 80 7.01 4.71 -9.04
CA SER A 80 7.72 5.55 -10.00
C SER A 80 7.35 7.01 -9.84
N LEU A 81 8.35 7.89 -9.81
CA LEU A 81 8.15 9.33 -9.92
C LEU A 81 8.65 9.77 -11.31
N LEU A 82 7.73 10.21 -12.16
CA LEU A 82 8.09 10.81 -13.45
C LEU A 82 8.58 12.24 -13.22
N SER A 83 9.62 12.67 -13.94
CA SER A 83 10.21 14.02 -13.80
C SER A 83 9.21 15.14 -14.01
N ASP A 84 8.17 14.88 -14.81
CA ASP A 84 7.19 15.85 -15.25
C ASP A 84 5.85 15.72 -14.51
N SER A 85 5.77 14.81 -13.53
CA SER A 85 4.59 14.61 -12.69
C SER A 85 4.82 15.22 -11.30
N PRO A 86 3.87 16.00 -10.76
CA PRO A 86 3.96 16.45 -9.37
C PRO A 86 3.77 15.29 -8.39
N ASN A 87 3.20 14.17 -8.85
CA ASN A 87 2.81 13.04 -8.02
C ASN A 87 3.62 11.80 -8.41
N ALA A 88 3.99 10.99 -7.42
CA ALA A 88 4.51 9.67 -7.66
C ALA A 88 3.34 8.72 -7.96
N ASP A 89 3.60 7.66 -8.69
CA ASP A 89 2.64 6.60 -8.91
C ASP A 89 3.08 5.34 -8.20
N VAL A 90 2.14 4.62 -7.61
CA VAL A 90 2.38 3.35 -6.94
C VAL A 90 1.51 2.26 -7.56
N GLY A 91 2.17 1.21 -8.02
CA GLY A 91 1.55 -0.04 -8.42
C GLY A 91 1.64 -1.06 -7.30
N VAL A 92 0.57 -1.81 -7.08
CA VAL A 92 0.58 -3.00 -6.22
C VAL A 92 -0.03 -4.16 -6.97
N PHE A 93 0.68 -5.28 -6.95
CA PHE A 93 0.32 -6.51 -7.62
C PHE A 93 0.35 -7.69 -6.64
N SER A 94 -0.66 -8.53 -6.70
CA SER A 94 -0.75 -9.85 -6.09
C SER A 94 -1.51 -10.76 -7.06
N GLU A 95 -1.41 -12.07 -6.93
CA GLU A 95 -2.17 -12.98 -7.79
C GLU A 95 -3.69 -12.76 -7.71
N ILE A 96 -4.18 -12.25 -6.58
CA ILE A 96 -5.60 -12.04 -6.32
C ILE A 96 -6.08 -10.60 -6.59
N PHE A 97 -5.18 -9.62 -6.74
CA PHE A 97 -5.55 -8.23 -7.04
C PHE A 97 -4.40 -7.44 -7.65
N SER A 98 -4.73 -6.41 -8.43
CA SER A 98 -3.77 -5.43 -8.93
C SER A 98 -4.39 -4.04 -8.90
N PHE A 99 -3.68 -3.07 -8.34
CA PHE A 99 -4.13 -1.67 -8.31
C PHE A 99 -2.98 -0.72 -8.62
N TYR A 100 -3.35 0.46 -9.12
CA TYR A 100 -2.43 1.54 -9.43
C TYR A 100 -3.03 2.84 -8.90
N VAL A 101 -2.26 3.57 -8.10
CA VAL A 101 -2.73 4.76 -7.39
C VAL A 101 -1.66 5.85 -7.42
N PRO A 102 -2.00 7.08 -7.86
CA PRO A 102 -1.12 8.22 -7.69
C PRO A 102 -1.02 8.58 -6.20
N VAL A 103 0.20 8.75 -5.71
CA VAL A 103 0.53 9.17 -4.35
C VAL A 103 1.31 10.49 -4.39
N GLY A 104 0.74 11.53 -3.78
CA GLY A 104 1.30 12.89 -3.83
C GLY A 104 0.21 13.93 -3.97
#